data_AF-A0A6N8JJE7-F1
#
_entry.id   AF-A0A6N8JJE7-F1
#
_cell.length_a   1.000
_cell.length_b   1.000
_cell.length_c   1.000
_cell.angle_alpha   90.00
_cell.angle_beta   90.00
_cell.angle_gamma   90.00
#
_symmetry.space_group_name_H-M   'P 1'
#
loop_
_entity.id
_entity.type
_entity.pdbx_description
1 polymer ?
#
loop_
_entity_poly.entity_id
_entity_poly.type
_entity_poly.pdbx_seq_one_letter_code
_entity_poly.pdbx_strand_id
1 'polypeptide(L)'
;MEETIETTEDTLAPVDELTFRQALAELESIVAVLESNTLELEDSLASYERGVVLLGSLQKRLAAAEQQVEVLMGELAAAPDDETRDTTLS
;
A
#
# COMPACT_ATOMS: atom_id res chain seq x y z
N MET A 1 39.50 -26.67 0.82
CA MET A 1 38.52 -26.86 1.90
C MET A 1 37.83 -25.51 1.99
N GLU A 2 36.93 -25.30 1.02
CA GLU A 2 35.46 -25.23 1.25
C GLU A 2 35.16 -23.86 1.86
N GLU A 3 35.01 -22.84 1.03
CA GLU A 3 33.74 -22.46 0.40
C GLU A 3 32.78 -21.91 1.47
N THR A 4 32.69 -20.59 1.54
CA THR A 4 31.55 -19.91 2.14
C THR A 4 31.06 -18.97 1.06
N ILE A 5 30.14 -19.48 0.27
CA ILE A 5 29.33 -18.68 -0.64
C ILE A 5 28.53 -17.75 0.27
N GLU A 6 28.78 -16.45 0.14
CA GLU A 6 27.90 -15.42 0.70
C GLU A 6 26.63 -15.47 -0.15
N THR A 7 25.66 -16.27 0.30
CA THR A 7 24.33 -16.38 -0.28
C THR A 7 23.65 -15.01 -0.18
N THR A 8 23.74 -14.21 -1.24
CA THR A 8 22.92 -13.03 -1.46
C THR A 8 21.51 -13.46 -1.86
N GLU A 9 20.72 -14.02 -0.93
CA GLU A 9 19.32 -14.42 -1.22
C GLU A 9 18.25 -13.68 -0.40
N ASP A 10 18.59 -12.73 0.46
CA ASP A 10 17.56 -12.09 1.28
C ASP A 10 17.83 -10.60 1.52
N THR A 11 17.28 -9.74 0.66
CA THR A 11 17.14 -8.30 0.99
C THR A 11 15.99 -7.63 0.25
N LEU A 12 14.86 -8.32 0.06
CA LEU A 12 13.61 -7.62 -0.25
C LEU A 12 13.00 -7.18 1.08
N ALA A 13 13.13 -5.88 1.40
CA ALA A 13 12.58 -5.30 2.62
C ALA A 13 11.11 -5.71 2.80
N PRO A 14 10.68 -6.02 4.04
CA PRO A 14 9.31 -6.44 4.29
C PRO A 14 8.33 -5.35 3.84
N VAL A 15 7.21 -5.76 3.24
CA VAL A 15 6.24 -4.84 2.63
C VAL A 15 5.70 -3.79 3.63
N ASP A 16 5.71 -4.13 4.92
CA ASP A 16 5.30 -3.23 6.01
C ASP A 16 6.26 -2.06 6.25
N GLU A 17 7.55 -2.21 5.87
CA GLU A 17 8.57 -1.15 5.99
C GLU A 17 8.60 -0.23 4.76
N LEU A 18 8.00 -0.64 3.64
CA LEU A 18 7.95 0.16 2.43
C LEU A 18 6.94 1.30 2.56
N THR A 19 7.28 2.49 2.05
CA THR A 19 6.30 3.55 1.81
C THR A 19 5.36 3.17 0.66
N PHE A 20 4.19 3.83 0.56
CA PHE A 20 3.23 3.57 -0.53
C PHE A 20 3.88 3.67 -1.92
N ARG A 21 4.69 4.72 -2.14
CA ARG A 21 5.39 4.93 -3.41
C ARG A 21 6.40 3.83 -3.72
N GLN A 22 7.13 3.36 -2.70
CA GLN A 22 8.10 2.28 -2.87
C GLN A 22 7.39 0.96 -3.20
N ALA A 23 6.35 0.60 -2.43
CA ALA A 23 5.58 -0.61 -2.69
C ALA A 23 4.91 -0.60 -4.08
N LEU A 24 4.44 0.56 -4.54
CA LEU A 24 3.88 0.72 -5.88
C LEU A 24 4.95 0.54 -6.97
N ALA A 25 6.10 1.20 -6.83
CA ALA A 25 7.19 1.07 -7.80
C ALA A 25 7.73 -0.36 -7.88
N GLU A 26 7.79 -1.06 -6.75
CA GLU A 26 8.19 -2.47 -6.71
C GLU A 26 7.16 -3.37 -7.42
N LEU A 27 5.86 -3.13 -7.19
CA LEU A 27 4.79 -3.85 -7.89
C LEU A 27 4.84 -3.63 -9.41
N GLU A 28 5.05 -2.39 -9.85
CA GLU A 28 5.22 -2.05 -11.28
C GLU A 28 6.41 -2.80 -11.90
N SER A 29 7.54 -2.87 -11.18
CA SER A 29 8.71 -3.63 -11.61
C SER A 29 8.41 -5.13 -11.73
N ILE A 30 7.72 -5.71 -10.76
CA ILE A 30 7.33 -7.13 -10.78
C ILE A 30 6.42 -7.42 -11.98
N VAL A 31 5.43 -6.56 -12.24
CA VAL A 31 4.54 -6.72 -13.40
C VAL A 31 5.35 -6.67 -14.70
N ALA A 32 6.24 -5.70 -14.85
CA ALA A 32 7.08 -5.57 -16.05
C ALA A 32 7.95 -6.82 -16.27
N VAL A 33 8.49 -7.40 -15.20
CA VAL A 33 9.29 -8.63 -15.28
C VAL A 33 8.42 -9.83 -15.64
N LEU A 34 7.24 -9.99 -15.04
CA LEU A 34 6.31 -11.08 -15.40
C LEU A 34 5.84 -10.98 -16.86
N GLU A 35 5.59 -9.77 -17.35
CA GLU A 35 5.21 -9.52 -18.75
C GLU A 35 6.35 -9.80 -19.74
N SER A 36 7.60 -9.69 -19.30
CA SER A 36 8.76 -9.97 -20.15
C SER A 36 8.89 -11.45 -20.53
N ASN A 37 8.24 -12.36 -19.79
CA ASN A 37 8.30 -13.82 -20.00
C ASN A 37 9.74 -14.38 -20.04
N THR A 38 10.70 -13.70 -19.42
CA THR A 38 12.11 -14.16 -19.37
C THR A 38 12.44 -14.93 -18.10
N LEU A 39 11.49 -15.07 -17.17
CA LEU A 39 11.69 -15.77 -15.90
C LEU A 39 11.42 -17.27 -16.04
N GLU A 40 12.16 -18.06 -15.27
CA GLU A 40 11.82 -19.46 -15.02
C GLU A 40 10.53 -19.57 -14.21
N LEU A 41 9.94 -20.76 -14.17
CA LEU A 41 8.66 -20.99 -13.50
C LEU A 41 8.72 -20.67 -12.01
N GLU A 42 9.77 -21.11 -11.30
CA GLU A 42 9.91 -20.84 -9.86
C GLU A 42 10.01 -19.34 -9.58
N ASP A 43 10.82 -18.61 -10.36
CA ASP A 43 10.98 -17.16 -10.22
C ASP A 43 9.70 -16.38 -10.54
N SER A 44 8.94 -16.87 -11.53
CA SER A 44 7.64 -16.31 -11.89
C SER A 44 6.64 -16.45 -10.75
N LEU A 45 6.63 -17.61 -10.08
CA LEU A 45 5.77 -17.86 -8.91
C LEU A 45 6.16 -16.97 -7.72
N ALA A 46 7.46 -16.84 -7.44
CA ALA A 46 7.95 -15.97 -6.36
C ALA A 46 7.61 -14.50 -6.63
N SER A 47 7.80 -14.03 -7.86
CA SER A 47 7.44 -12.68 -8.29
C SER A 47 5.93 -12.43 -8.17
N TYR A 48 5.12 -13.40 -8.56
CA TYR A 48 3.66 -13.32 -8.42
C TYR A 48 3.23 -13.24 -6.95
N GLU A 49 3.77 -14.09 -6.08
CA GLU A 49 3.46 -14.07 -4.64
C GLU A 49 3.82 -12.72 -4.01
N ARG A 50 5.01 -12.20 -4.30
CA ARG A 50 5.45 -10.87 -3.86
C ARG A 50 4.50 -9.78 -4.35
N GLY A 51 4.09 -9.84 -5.61
CA GLY A 51 3.11 -8.92 -6.20
C GLY A 51 1.77 -8.93 -5.49
N VAL A 52 1.26 -10.11 -5.12
CA VAL A 52 -0.01 -10.26 -4.37
C VAL A 52 0.08 -9.62 -2.98
N VAL A 53 1.20 -9.82 -2.28
CA VAL A 53 1.41 -9.21 -0.95
C VAL A 53 1.49 -7.68 -1.05
N LEU A 54 2.23 -7.15 -2.03
CA LEU A 54 2.33 -5.71 -2.30
C LEU A 54 0.95 -5.11 -2.61
N LEU A 55 0.18 -5.75 -3.50
CA LEU A 55 -1.15 -5.31 -3.88
C LEU A 55 -2.11 -5.26 -2.67
N GLY A 56 -2.10 -6.29 -1.83
CA GLY A 56 -2.91 -6.31 -0.60
C GLY A 56 -2.55 -5.18 0.37
N SER A 57 -1.25 -4.89 0.53
CA SER A 57 -0.78 -3.78 1.37
C SER A 57 -1.22 -2.42 0.82
N LEU A 58 -1.09 -2.21 -0.50
CA LEU A 58 -1.49 -0.97 -1.17
C LEU A 58 -3.00 -0.72 -1.03
N GLN A 59 -3.83 -1.74 -1.26
CA GLN A 59 -5.29 -1.64 -1.10
C GLN A 59 -5.68 -1.30 0.34
N LYS A 60 -5.07 -1.96 1.33
CA LYS A 60 -5.33 -1.69 2.75
C LYS A 60 -5.00 -0.24 3.13
N ARG A 61 -3.88 0.28 2.62
CA ARG A 61 -3.45 1.67 2.86
C ARG A 61 -4.40 2.67 2.20
N LEU A 62 -4.86 2.37 0.98
CA LEU A 62 -5.82 3.21 0.28
C LEU A 62 -7.16 3.26 1.02
N ALA A 63 -7.70 2.11 1.41
CA ALA A 63 -8.93 2.02 2.19
C ALA A 63 -8.84 2.79 3.52
N ALA A 64 -7.70 2.71 4.21
CA ALA A 64 -7.48 3.47 5.44
C ALA A 64 -7.43 4.99 5.20
N ALA A 65 -6.84 5.42 4.08
CA ALA A 65 -6.81 6.82 3.69
C ALA A 65 -8.21 7.34 3.32
N GLU A 66 -8.99 6.56 2.56
CA GLU A 66 -10.38 6.88 2.21
C GLU A 66 -11.24 7.04 3.46
N GLN A 67 -11.13 6.11 4.42
CA GLN A 67 -11.86 6.19 5.68
C GLN A 67 -11.50 7.46 6.48
N GLN A 68 -10.21 7.83 6.54
CA GLN A 68 -9.80 9.06 7.22
C GLN A 68 -10.38 10.32 6.56
N VAL A 69 -10.41 10.36 5.23
CA VAL A 69 -11.00 11.46 4.48
C VAL A 69 -12.51 11.55 4.74
N GLU A 70 -13.22 10.43 4.78
CA GLU A 70 -14.65 10.40 5.09
C GLU A 70 -14.95 10.92 6.51
N VAL A 71 -14.18 10.51 7.51
CA VAL A 71 -14.31 11.00 8.89
C VAL A 71 -14.07 12.51 8.96
N LEU A 72 -13.00 13.01 8.34
CA LEU A 72 -12.69 14.45 8.31
C LEU A 72 -13.78 15.27 7.60
N MET A 73 -14.35 14.74 6.51
CA MET A 73 -15.48 15.40 5.83
C MET A 73 -16.76 15.38 6.69
N GLY A 74 -17.04 14.28 7.40
CA GLY A 74 -18.15 14.18 8.33
C GLY A 74 -18.03 15.15 9.51
N GLU A 75 -16.84 15.30 10.07
CA GLU A 75 -16.54 16.27 11.13
C GLU A 75 -16.68 17.72 10.63
N LEU A 76 -16.22 18.01 9.40
CA LEU A 76 -16.37 19.34 8.79
C LEU A 76 -17.84 19.68 8.51
N ALA A 77 -18.65 18.70 8.11
CA ALA A 77 -20.09 18.88 7.89
C ALA A 77 -20.89 18.98 9.22
N ALA A 78 -20.36 18.42 10.30
CA ALA A 78 -20.94 18.52 11.64
C ALA A 78 -20.50 19.78 12.41
N ALA A 79 -19.62 20.61 11.82
CA ALA A 79 -19.38 21.95 12.34
C ALA A 79 -20.72 22.71 12.30
N PRO A 80 -21.31 23.05 13.45
CA PRO A 80 -22.66 23.59 13.49
C PRO A 80 -22.68 24.94 12.78
N ASP A 81 -23.59 25.07 11.82
CA ASP A 81 -24.21 26.38 11.57
C ASP A 81 -24.76 26.86 12.93
N ASP A 82 -24.05 27.82 13.51
CA ASP A 82 -24.39 28.55 14.73
C ASP A 82 -25.60 29.48 14.48
N GLU A 83 -26.64 28.97 13.82
CA GLU A 83 -27.83 29.71 13.39
C GLU A 83 -29.10 29.22 14.12
N THR A 84 -28.95 28.65 15.31
CA THR A 84 -30.07 28.34 16.23
C THR A 84 -30.00 29.07 17.57
N ARG A 85 -29.12 30.06 17.70
CA ARG A 85 -29.14 31.00 18.83
C ARG A 85 -29.88 32.27 18.39
N ASP A 86 -30.91 32.66 19.15
CA ASP A 86 -31.74 33.87 18.96
C ASP A 86 -32.83 33.87 17.88
N THR A 87 -33.87 33.05 18.06
CA THR A 87 -35.24 33.48 17.68
C THR A 87 -36.29 33.31 18.78
N THR A 88 -35.91 32.83 19.98
CA THR A 88 -36.82 32.64 21.13
C THR A 88 -36.79 33.77 22.16
N LEU A 89 -36.15 34.90 21.87
CA LEU A 89 -36.18 36.09 22.73
C LEU A 89 -36.62 37.34 21.95
N SER A 90 -37.88 37.36 21.50
CA SER A 90 -38.72 38.57 21.57
C SER A 90 -40.19 38.28 21.27
#